data_AF-A0A948FP97-F1
#
_entry.id   AF-A0A948FP97-F1
#
_cell.length_a   1.000
_cell.length_b   1.000
_cell.length_c   1.000
_cell.angle_alpha   90.00
_cell.angle_beta   90.00
_cell.angle_gamma   90.00
#
_symmetry.space_group_name_H-M   'P 1'
#
loop_
_entity.id
_entity.type
_entity.pdbx_description
1 polymer ?
#
loop_
_entity_poly.entity_id
_entity_poly.type
_entity_poly.pdbx_seq_one_letter_code
_entity_poly.pdbx_strand_id
1 'polypeptide(L)'
;MTYVIFFVLIVDFGLANLTFRELSKNTKDLKKYFSNTLVLKLILSVVVCAIIIGVTKLSGQASPYFSLIIVFFLHAVTTNIGEFVRTFFRPVERMQNEAYLKVLSGVILLLSTLGFLRYSPDLQHVFYGFLTASLINLIIS
;
A
#
# COMPACT_ATOMS: atom_id res chain seq x y z
N MET A 1 -0.84 -6.69 14.29
CA MET A 1 -0.28 -6.54 12.94
C MET A 1 -1.00 -7.39 11.91
N THR A 2 -1.12 -8.72 12.10
CA THR A 2 -1.83 -9.60 11.14
C THR A 2 -3.27 -9.18 10.83
N TYR A 3 -4.02 -8.71 11.84
CA TYR A 3 -5.39 -8.25 11.63
C TYR A 3 -5.49 -7.01 10.71
N VAL A 4 -4.44 -6.16 10.66
CA VAL A 4 -4.40 -5.00 9.75
C VAL A 4 -4.43 -5.47 8.29
N ILE A 5 -3.73 -6.56 7.97
CA ILE A 5 -3.71 -7.14 6.62
C ILE A 5 -5.11 -7.61 6.22
N PHE A 6 -5.85 -8.24 7.14
CA PHE A 6 -7.23 -8.65 6.89
C PHE A 6 -8.13 -7.47 6.52
N PHE A 7 -8.03 -6.36 7.24
CA PHE A 7 -8.83 -5.17 6.91
C PHE A 7 -8.32 -4.43 5.67
N VAL A 8 -7.01 -4.44 5.40
CA VAL A 8 -6.45 -3.87 4.16
C VAL A 8 -6.93 -4.61 2.92
N LEU A 9 -7.26 -5.90 3.01
CA LEU A 9 -7.89 -6.65 1.92
C LEU A 9 -9.22 -5.99 1.48
N ILE A 10 -9.96 -5.43 2.43
CA ILE A 10 -11.20 -4.68 2.16
C ILE A 10 -10.89 -3.41 1.36
N VAL A 11 -9.74 -2.76 1.57
CA VAL A 11 -9.34 -1.55 0.81
C VAL A 11 -9.18 -1.84 -0.69
N ASP A 12 -8.72 -3.04 -1.06
CA ASP A 12 -8.63 -3.41 -2.47
C ASP A 12 -10.02 -3.82 -3.02
N PHE A 13 -10.81 -4.57 -2.25
CA PHE A 13 -12.15 -5.06 -2.64
C PHE A 13 -12.25 -5.65 -4.06
N GLY A 14 -11.14 -6.14 -4.63
CA GLY A 14 -11.07 -6.61 -6.02
C GLY A 14 -11.18 -5.51 -7.08
N LEU A 15 -11.16 -4.23 -6.69
CA LEU A 15 -11.20 -3.06 -7.57
C LEU A 15 -10.08 -3.11 -8.61
N ALA A 16 -8.88 -3.55 -8.22
CA ALA A 16 -7.77 -3.68 -9.17
C ALA A 16 -8.10 -4.62 -10.35
N ASN A 17 -8.76 -5.75 -10.07
CA ASN A 17 -9.14 -6.73 -11.09
C ASN A 17 -10.29 -6.23 -11.98
N LEU A 18 -11.29 -5.57 -11.38
CA LEU A 18 -12.40 -4.97 -12.14
C LEU A 18 -11.89 -3.89 -13.08
N THR A 19 -11.05 -3.00 -12.57
CA THR A 19 -10.46 -1.90 -13.35
C THR A 19 -9.56 -2.43 -14.46
N PHE A 20 -8.73 -3.45 -14.19
CA PHE A 20 -7.93 -4.10 -15.22
C PHE A 20 -8.80 -4.69 -16.34
N ARG A 21 -9.87 -5.42 -16.00
CA ARG A 21 -10.77 -6.04 -16.98
C ARG A 21 -11.44 -5.02 -17.88
N GLU A 22 -11.92 -3.90 -17.33
CA GLU A 22 -12.54 -2.84 -18.13
C GLU A 22 -11.50 -2.09 -18.98
N LEU A 23 -10.29 -1.88 -18.45
CA LEU A 23 -9.21 -1.26 -19.22
C LEU A 23 -8.73 -2.10 -20.40
N SER A 24 -8.65 -3.43 -20.24
CA SER A 24 -8.30 -4.33 -21.32
C SER A 24 -9.31 -4.31 -22.47
N LYS A 25 -10.57 -3.93 -22.20
CA LYS A 25 -11.61 -3.77 -23.24
C LYS A 25 -11.55 -2.40 -23.93
N ASN A 26 -11.24 -1.35 -23.19
CA ASN A 26 -11.19 0.01 -23.73
C ASN A 26 -10.11 0.86 -23.05
N THR A 27 -8.95 0.95 -23.71
CA THR A 27 -7.79 1.71 -23.21
C THR A 27 -7.95 3.22 -23.31
N LYS A 28 -8.93 3.73 -24.06
CA LYS A 28 -9.14 5.18 -24.28
C LYS A 28 -9.55 5.93 -23.00
N ASP A 29 -10.19 5.23 -22.05
CA ASP A 29 -10.70 5.82 -20.81
C ASP A 29 -9.78 5.60 -19.59
N LEU A 30 -8.50 5.26 -19.82
CA LEU A 30 -7.51 4.93 -18.78
C LEU A 30 -7.49 5.94 -17.63
N LYS A 31 -7.47 7.24 -17.93
CA LYS A 31 -7.43 8.31 -16.93
C LYS A 31 -8.68 8.35 -16.05
N LYS A 32 -9.85 8.08 -16.63
CA LYS A 32 -11.14 8.09 -15.92
C LYS A 32 -11.23 6.91 -14.96
N TYR A 33 -10.91 5.71 -15.42
CA TYR A 33 -10.90 4.51 -14.59
C TYR A 33 -9.83 4.58 -13.49
N PHE A 34 -8.64 5.11 -13.80
CA PHE A 34 -7.60 5.37 -12.81
C PHE A 34 -8.09 6.29 -11.70
N SER A 35 -8.56 7.48 -12.05
CA SER A 35 -8.99 8.49 -11.07
C SER A 35 -10.16 7.98 -10.21
N ASN A 36 -11.18 7.38 -10.83
CA ASN A 36 -12.37 6.93 -10.10
C ASN A 36 -12.04 5.79 -9.12
N THR A 37 -11.21 4.84 -9.55
CA THR A 37 -10.79 3.74 -8.69
C THR A 37 -9.86 4.20 -7.58
N LEU A 38 -8.97 5.15 -7.85
CA LEU A 38 -8.08 5.73 -6.84
C LEU A 38 -8.89 6.47 -5.77
N VAL A 39 -9.88 7.26 -6.17
CA VAL A 39 -10.80 7.93 -5.24
C VAL A 39 -11.55 6.91 -4.38
N LEU A 40 -12.08 5.84 -4.98
CA LEU A 40 -12.74 4.76 -4.23
C LEU A 40 -11.78 4.09 -3.24
N LYS A 41 -10.54 3.78 -3.64
CA LYS A 41 -9.52 3.21 -2.74
C LYS A 41 -9.19 4.15 -1.57
N LEU A 42 -9.11 5.46 -1.81
CA LEU A 42 -8.89 6.44 -0.74
C LEU A 42 -10.08 6.52 0.23
N ILE A 43 -11.32 6.47 -0.27
CA ILE A 43 -12.50 6.45 0.60
C ILE A 43 -12.51 5.17 1.44
N LEU A 44 -12.28 4.01 0.82
CA LEU A 44 -12.23 2.73 1.53
C LEU A 44 -11.08 2.69 2.55
N SER A 45 -9.91 3.25 2.24
CA SER A 45 -8.79 3.29 3.19
C SER A 45 -9.12 4.13 4.43
N VAL A 46 -9.85 5.24 4.28
CA VAL A 46 -10.33 6.05 5.42
C VAL A 46 -11.33 5.25 6.27
N VAL A 47 -12.28 4.56 5.65
CA VAL A 47 -13.25 3.70 6.37
C VAL A 47 -12.53 2.60 7.14
N VAL A 48 -11.59 1.92 6.50
CA VAL A 48 -10.80 0.85 7.13
C VAL A 48 -9.93 1.39 8.26
N CYS A 49 -9.33 2.58 8.11
CA CYS A 49 -8.57 3.25 9.15
C CYS A 49 -9.43 3.46 10.40
N ALA A 50 -10.66 3.97 10.24
CA ALA A 50 -11.59 4.18 11.34
C ALA A 50 -11.93 2.87 12.06
N ILE A 51 -12.14 1.78 11.32
CA ILE A 51 -12.41 0.45 11.89
C ILE A 51 -11.19 -0.05 12.69
N ILE A 52 -9.98 0.07 12.16
CA ILE A 52 -8.74 -0.35 12.83
C ILE A 52 -8.54 0.44 14.13
N ILE A 53 -8.74 1.75 14.12
CA ILE A 53 -8.65 2.58 15.32
C ILE A 53 -9.70 2.17 16.35
N GLY A 54 -10.94 1.94 15.91
CA GLY A 54 -12.04 1.49 16.77
C GLY A 54 -11.74 0.15 17.45
N VAL A 55 -11.34 -0.86 16.67
CA VAL A 55 -10.97 -2.20 17.18
C VAL A 55 -9.78 -2.11 18.14
N THR A 56 -8.77 -1.30 17.82
CA THR A 56 -7.59 -1.17 18.69
C THR A 56 -7.93 -0.54 20.04
N LYS A 57 -8.78 0.50 20.04
CA LYS A 57 -9.26 1.13 21.28
C LYS A 57 -10.12 0.18 22.12
N LEU A 58 -11.03 -0.58 21.49
CA LEU A 58 -11.86 -1.57 22.18
C LEU A 58 -11.05 -2.72 22.77
N SER A 59 -9.94 -3.10 22.13
CA SER A 59 -9.05 -4.16 22.60
C SER A 59 -8.21 -3.77 23.82
N GLY A 60 -8.21 -2.49 24.26
CA GLY A 60 -7.46 -2.05 25.43
C GLY A 60 -5.93 -2.17 25.31
N GLN A 61 -5.39 -2.20 24.08
CA GLN A 61 -3.94 -2.36 23.88
C GLN A 61 -3.14 -1.14 24.38
N ALA A 62 -1.97 -1.41 24.95
CA ALA A 62 -1.07 -0.37 25.47
C ALA A 62 -0.58 0.60 24.37
N SER A 63 -0.35 1.86 24.78
CA SER A 63 0.03 3.01 23.93
C SER A 63 1.14 2.75 22.88
N PRO A 64 2.26 2.06 23.17
CA PRO A 64 3.32 1.89 22.17
C PRO A 64 2.95 0.95 21.00
N TYR A 65 1.96 0.07 21.18
CA TYR A 65 1.50 -0.80 20.09
C TYR A 65 0.53 -0.09 19.15
N PHE A 66 -0.20 0.91 19.65
CA PHE A 66 -1.14 1.70 18.86
C PHE A 66 -0.42 2.49 17.75
N SER A 67 0.69 3.15 18.08
CA SER A 67 1.49 3.88 17.09
C SER A 67 2.04 2.94 16.00
N LEU A 68 2.53 1.76 16.39
CA LEU A 68 3.03 0.76 15.44
C LEU A 68 1.95 0.22 14.50
N ILE A 69 0.74 0.01 15.01
CA ILE A 69 -0.40 -0.44 14.20
C ILE A 69 -0.71 0.60 13.11
N ILE A 70 -0.73 1.88 13.47
CA ILE A 70 -1.00 2.97 12.52
C ILE A 70 0.09 3.05 11.46
N VAL A 71 1.37 3.00 11.87
CA VAL A 71 2.50 3.02 10.94
C VAL A 71 2.43 1.84 9.97
N PHE A 72 2.12 0.64 10.47
CA PHE A 72 1.98 -0.54 9.62
C PHE A 72 0.78 -0.45 8.67
N PHE A 73 -0.36 0.06 9.14
CA PHE A 73 -1.52 0.31 8.30
C PHE A 73 -1.20 1.30 7.17
N LEU A 74 -0.51 2.40 7.49
CA LEU A 74 -0.16 3.41 6.51
C LEU A 74 0.81 2.86 5.46
N HIS A 75 1.79 2.05 5.90
CA HIS A 75 2.66 1.28 5.00
C HIS A 75 1.86 0.35 4.07
N ALA A 76 0.91 -0.42 4.62
CA ALA A 76 0.11 -1.37 3.84
C ALA A 76 -0.77 -0.67 2.80
N VAL A 77 -1.44 0.43 3.16
CA VAL A 77 -2.26 1.22 2.23
C VAL A 77 -1.40 1.86 1.14
N THR A 78 -0.28 2.47 1.50
CA THR A 78 0.64 3.10 0.54
C THR A 78 1.17 2.07 -0.46
N THR A 79 1.53 0.88 0.02
CA THR A 79 1.98 -0.23 -0.83
C THR A 79 0.86 -0.70 -1.77
N ASN A 80 -0.36 -0.87 -1.25
CA ASN A 80 -1.51 -1.27 -2.07
C ASN A 80 -1.86 -0.25 -3.17
N ILE A 81 -1.74 1.04 -2.89
CA ILE A 81 -1.91 2.09 -3.90
C ILE A 81 -0.79 2.02 -4.93
N GLY A 82 0.48 1.87 -4.51
CA GLY A 82 1.61 1.76 -5.43
C GLY A 82 1.49 0.55 -6.37
N GLU A 83 1.07 -0.61 -5.85
CA GLU A 83 0.76 -1.79 -6.67
C GLU A 83 -0.39 -1.53 -7.64
N PHE A 84 -1.44 -0.84 -7.18
CA PHE A 84 -2.56 -0.46 -8.04
C PHE A 84 -2.14 0.42 -9.21
N VAL A 85 -1.27 1.42 -8.99
CA VAL A 85 -0.73 2.25 -10.08
C VAL A 85 0.02 1.39 -11.08
N ARG A 86 0.84 0.44 -10.60
CA ARG A 86 1.62 -0.45 -11.48
C ARG A 86 0.76 -1.36 -12.34
N THR A 87 -0.40 -1.80 -11.86
CA THR A 87 -1.34 -2.58 -12.67
C THR A 87 -1.80 -1.86 -13.93
N PHE A 88 -1.70 -0.53 -14.02
CA PHE A 88 -2.02 0.23 -15.25
C PHE A 88 -0.96 0.12 -16.34
N PHE A 89 0.24 -0.37 -16.03
CA PHE A 89 1.24 -0.65 -17.08
C PHE A 89 0.89 -1.89 -17.89
N ARG A 90 0.09 -2.83 -17.33
CA ARG A 90 -0.26 -4.09 -18.00
C ARG A 90 -1.14 -3.92 -19.25
N PRO A 91 -2.25 -3.15 -19.23
CA PRO A 91 -3.11 -2.97 -20.42
C PRO A 91 -2.43 -2.23 -21.57
N VAL A 92 -1.32 -1.53 -21.30
CA VAL A 92 -0.53 -0.77 -22.29
C VAL A 92 0.67 -1.61 -22.77
N GLU A 93 0.71 -2.91 -22.46
CA GLU A 93 1.81 -3.84 -22.80
C GLU A 93 3.19 -3.45 -22.25
N ARG A 94 3.25 -2.53 -21.28
CA ARG A 94 4.50 -2.09 -20.63
C ARG A 94 4.84 -2.94 -19.41
N MET A 95 4.66 -4.25 -19.51
CA MET A 95 4.93 -5.20 -18.42
C MET A 95 6.39 -5.17 -17.96
N GLN A 96 7.33 -4.80 -18.84
CA GLN A 96 8.73 -4.58 -18.50
C GLN A 96 8.87 -3.51 -17.42
N ASN A 97 8.15 -2.38 -17.54
CA ASN A 97 8.20 -1.29 -16.56
C ASN A 97 7.64 -1.72 -15.21
N GLU A 98 6.57 -2.53 -15.19
CA GLU A 98 6.06 -3.12 -13.94
C GLU A 98 7.13 -3.98 -13.27
N ALA A 99 7.81 -4.84 -14.02
CA ALA A 99 8.87 -5.70 -13.49
C ALA A 99 10.04 -4.87 -12.93
N TYR A 100 10.51 -3.85 -13.66
CA TYR A 100 11.56 -2.94 -13.19
C TYR A 100 11.16 -2.24 -11.89
N LEU A 101 9.95 -1.68 -11.83
CA LEU A 101 9.44 -1.02 -10.63
C LEU A 101 9.30 -1.98 -9.45
N LYS A 102 8.91 -3.24 -9.69
CA LYS A 102 8.77 -4.25 -8.65
C LYS A 102 10.11 -4.65 -8.06
N VAL A 103 11.13 -4.85 -8.90
CA VAL A 103 12.51 -5.12 -8.45
C VAL A 103 13.05 -3.92 -7.69
N LEU A 104 12.90 -2.71 -8.25
CA LEU A 104 13.35 -1.47 -7.61
C LEU A 104 12.71 -1.29 -6.24
N SER A 105 11.43 -1.62 -6.08
CA SER A 105 10.75 -1.57 -4.79
C SER A 105 11.27 -2.54 -3.76
N GLY A 106 11.63 -3.75 -4.17
CA GLY A 106 12.28 -4.71 -3.28
C GLY A 106 13.63 -4.20 -2.80
N VAL A 107 14.41 -3.59 -3.70
CA VAL A 107 15.71 -2.99 -3.37
C VAL A 107 15.55 -1.80 -2.42
N ILE A 108 14.61 -0.89 -2.69
CA ILE A 108 14.32 0.26 -1.80
C ILE A 108 13.89 -0.23 -0.42
N LEU A 109 12.99 -1.22 -0.35
CA LEU A 109 12.57 -1.80 0.92
C LEU A 109 13.73 -2.38 1.71
N LEU A 110 14.61 -3.15 1.05
CA LEU A 110 15.80 -3.72 1.69
C LEU A 110 16.74 -2.63 2.18
N LEU A 111 17.08 -1.66 1.34
CA LEU A 111 18.02 -0.59 1.69
C LEU A 111 17.48 0.30 2.81
N SER A 112 16.22 0.70 2.75
CA SER A 112 15.57 1.48 3.82
C SER A 112 15.58 0.70 5.12
N THR A 113 15.14 -0.56 5.11
CA THR A 113 15.04 -1.36 6.34
C THR A 113 16.42 -1.63 6.95
N LEU A 114 17.42 -2.01 6.15
CA LEU A 114 18.79 -2.22 6.61
C LEU A 114 19.44 -0.92 7.13
N GLY A 115 19.17 0.21 6.48
CA GLY A 115 19.64 1.52 6.92
C GLY A 115 19.13 1.88 8.32
N PHE A 116 17.84 1.67 8.58
CA PHE A 116 17.25 1.91 9.90
C PHE A 116 17.71 0.89 10.96
N LEU A 117 17.89 -0.37 10.57
CA LEU A 117 18.34 -1.42 11.50
C LEU A 117 19.75 -1.18 12.04
N ARG A 118 20.62 -0.52 11.26
CA ARG A 118 21.98 -0.16 11.69
C ARG A 118 22.01 0.93 12.76
N TYR A 119 20.98 1.78 12.82
CA TYR A 119 20.89 2.85 13.83
C TYR A 119 20.41 2.33 15.19
N SER A 120 19.45 1.41 15.22
CA SER A 120 18.99 0.74 16.44
C SER A 120 18.23 -0.54 16.10
N PRO A 121 18.52 -1.69 16.73
CA PRO A 121 17.87 -2.98 16.45
C PRO A 121 16.50 -3.12 17.14
N ASP A 122 15.74 -2.03 17.26
CA ASP A 122 14.40 -2.07 17.85
C ASP A 122 13.31 -2.22 16.77
N LEU A 123 12.23 -2.91 17.13
CA LEU A 123 11.14 -3.26 16.22
C LEU A 123 10.54 -2.01 15.56
N GLN A 124 10.47 -0.89 16.28
CA GLN A 124 9.90 0.36 15.75
C GLN A 124 10.64 0.88 14.51
N HIS A 125 11.97 0.73 14.47
CA HIS A 125 12.81 1.21 13.38
C HIS A 125 12.56 0.41 12.09
N VAL A 126 12.24 -0.88 12.21
CA VAL A 126 11.85 -1.72 11.07
C VAL A 126 10.55 -1.22 10.43
N PHE A 127 9.55 -0.88 11.24
CA PHE A 127 8.28 -0.34 10.74
C PHE A 127 8.44 1.03 10.08
N TYR A 128 9.30 1.90 10.61
CA TYR A 128 9.64 3.16 9.95
C TYR A 128 10.40 2.93 8.62
N GLY A 129 11.27 1.92 8.55
CA GLY A 129 11.88 1.47 7.30
C GLY A 129 10.86 1.04 6.25
N PHE A 130 9.86 0.26 6.64
CA PHE A 130 8.76 -0.15 5.76
C PHE A 130 7.92 1.03 5.27
N LEU A 131 7.58 1.96 6.16
CA LEU A 131 6.82 3.16 5.84
C LEU A 131 7.58 4.02 4.81
N THR A 132 8.84 4.35 5.10
CA THR A 132 9.67 5.19 4.23
C THR A 132 9.86 4.55 2.86
N ALA A 133 10.15 3.26 2.80
CA ALA A 133 10.24 2.52 1.54
C ALA A 133 8.92 2.58 0.75
N SER A 134 7.78 2.37 1.41
CA SER A 134 6.48 2.42 0.72
C SER A 134 6.16 3.80 0.16
N LEU A 135 6.51 4.88 0.86
CA LEU A 135 6.32 6.25 0.38
C LEU A 135 7.20 6.54 -0.85
N ILE A 136 8.48 6.17 -0.80
CA ILE A 136 9.39 6.31 -1.95
C ILE A 136 8.86 5.51 -3.14
N ASN A 137 8.40 4.29 -2.90
CA ASN A 137 7.83 3.44 -3.94
C ASN A 137 6.57 4.02 -4.57
N LEU A 138 5.72 4.68 -3.78
CA LEU A 138 4.53 5.37 -4.29
C LEU A 138 4.92 6.54 -5.20
N ILE A 139 5.95 7.31 -4.84
CA ILE A 139 6.40 8.48 -5.62
C ILE A 139 6.99 8.06 -6.98
N ILE A 140 7.67 6.91 -7.02
CA ILE A 140 8.32 6.41 -8.23
C ILE A 140 7.32 5.70 -9.18
N SER A 141 6.18 5.22 -8.67
CA SER A 141 5.17 4.47 -9.44
C SER A 141 4.30 5.39 -10.28
#